data_AF-A0A9P6ZEW0-F1
#
_entry.id   AF-A0A9P6ZEW0-F1
#
_cell.length_a   1.000
_cell.length_b   1.000
_cell.length_c   1.000
_cell.angle_alpha   90.00
_cell.angle_beta   90.00
_cell.angle_gamma   90.00
#
_symmetry.space_group_name_H-M   'P 1'
#
loop_
_entity.id
_entity.type
_entity.pdbx_description
1 polymer ?
#
loop_
_entity_poly.entity_id
_entity_poly.type
_entity_poly.pdbx_seq_one_letter_code
_entity_poly.pdbx_strand_id
1 'polypeptide(L)'
;MYGSLFFILEGKGIKLLTKDGQRGRFAGPEEALTRNLSDLNWPYMMDRSNGELLVDVGISFTPHSPDVPVVGVWRLDALEASFGAGGYKRGEIHHHNTLSRYGALQAEMQQERSQQTHIAFRSTYNLYYESIRTNNNQVNFASDSDAYKLAPSYLAECFQIRRLLMVVGKKHME
;
A
#
# COMPACT_ATOMS: atom_id res chain seq x y z
N MET A 1 -23.22 7.82 -32.77
CA MET A 1 -21.86 7.23 -32.80
C MET A 1 -21.25 7.50 -31.43
N TYR A 2 -21.29 6.53 -30.52
CA TYR A 2 -20.70 6.69 -29.18
C TYR A 2 -19.24 6.28 -29.27
N GLY A 3 -18.36 7.26 -29.48
CA GLY A 3 -16.91 7.06 -29.37
C GLY A 3 -16.48 7.47 -27.97
N SER A 4 -16.32 6.51 -27.07
CA SER A 4 -15.55 6.75 -25.85
C SER A 4 -14.07 6.80 -26.24
N LEU A 5 -13.39 7.87 -25.83
CA LEU A 5 -11.95 8.03 -25.95
C LEU A 5 -11.39 7.97 -24.54
N PHE A 6 -10.39 7.14 -24.30
CA PHE A 6 -9.65 7.12 -23.04
C PHE A 6 -8.21 7.55 -23.30
N PHE A 7 -7.69 8.38 -22.39
CA PHE A 7 -6.28 8.77 -22.38
C PHE A 7 -5.62 8.06 -21.21
N ILE A 8 -4.52 7.36 -21.47
CA ILE A 8 -3.66 6.80 -20.43
C ILE A 8 -2.50 7.76 -20.26
N LEU A 9 -2.44 8.43 -19.11
CA LEU A 9 -1.32 9.29 -18.73
C LEU A 9 -0.45 8.53 -17.73
N GLU A 10 0.76 8.19 -18.12
CA GLU A 10 1.75 7.59 -17.21
C GLU A 10 2.48 8.69 -16.43
N GLY A 11 2.16 8.83 -15.15
CA GLY A 11 2.92 9.67 -14.23
C GLY A 11 3.99 8.88 -13.48
N LYS A 12 5.25 9.01 -13.88
CA LYS A 12 6.37 8.37 -13.16
C LYS A 12 6.67 9.10 -11.85
N GLY A 13 7.01 8.37 -10.80
CA GLY A 13 7.47 8.93 -9.53
C GLY A 13 6.37 9.51 -8.61
N ILE A 14 5.09 9.44 -9.00
CA ILE A 14 3.96 9.93 -8.17
C ILE A 14 3.97 9.34 -6.75
N LYS A 15 4.29 8.04 -6.63
CA LYS A 15 4.39 7.36 -5.32
C LYS A 15 5.46 7.96 -4.41
N LEU A 16 6.56 8.47 -4.97
CA LEU A 16 7.64 9.08 -4.19
C LEU A 16 7.28 10.50 -3.78
N LEU A 17 6.66 11.27 -4.69
CA LEU A 17 6.19 12.65 -4.46
C LEU A 17 5.19 12.75 -3.31
N THR A 18 4.26 11.80 -3.18
CA THR A 18 3.23 11.82 -2.13
C THR A 18 3.71 11.26 -0.79
N LYS A 19 4.79 10.46 -0.77
CA LYS A 19 5.37 9.87 0.44
C LYS A 19 6.14 10.88 1.30
N ASP A 20 6.86 11.81 0.68
CA ASP A 20 7.68 12.80 1.41
C ASP A 20 6.86 13.93 2.07
N GLY A 21 5.58 14.08 1.68
CA GLY A 21 4.69 15.11 2.21
C GLY A 21 4.21 14.89 3.65
N GLN A 22 4.29 13.65 4.18
CA GLN A 22 3.58 13.30 5.42
C GLN A 22 4.38 13.52 6.72
N ARG A 23 5.50 14.25 6.69
CA ARG A 23 6.26 14.65 7.91
C ARG A 23 5.52 15.72 8.74
N GLY A 24 4.22 15.55 8.98
CA GLY A 24 3.36 16.51 9.68
C GLY A 24 3.06 17.79 8.91
N ARG A 25 3.39 17.85 7.61
CA ARG A 25 3.18 19.06 6.79
C ARG A 25 1.73 19.26 6.35
N PHE A 26 0.96 18.19 6.26
CA PHE A 26 -0.44 18.19 5.84
C PHE A 26 -1.31 17.60 6.93
N ALA A 27 -2.55 18.09 7.05
CA ALA A 27 -3.49 17.61 8.07
C ALA A 27 -3.95 16.17 7.82
N GLY A 28 -3.86 15.69 6.57
CA GLY A 28 -4.25 14.33 6.21
C GLY A 28 -3.75 13.88 4.84
N PRO A 29 -3.96 12.59 4.50
CA PRO A 29 -3.50 11.98 3.26
C PRO A 29 -4.18 12.57 2.02
N GLU A 30 -5.44 12.98 2.10
CA GLU A 30 -6.17 13.63 1.00
C GLU A 30 -5.58 15.01 0.65
N GLU A 31 -5.31 15.83 1.67
CA GLU A 31 -4.64 17.12 1.47
C GLU A 31 -3.22 16.94 0.91
N ALA A 32 -2.49 15.94 1.40
CA ALA A 32 -1.17 15.60 0.87
C ALA A 32 -1.24 15.19 -0.61
N LEU A 33 -2.24 14.40 -1.01
CA LEU A 33 -2.43 13.99 -2.39
C LEU A 33 -2.72 15.20 -3.29
N THR A 34 -3.71 16.02 -2.90
CA THR A 34 -4.16 17.13 -3.74
C THR A 34 -3.14 18.25 -3.87
N ARG A 35 -2.39 18.55 -2.80
CA ARG A 35 -1.34 19.57 -2.82
C ARG A 35 -0.06 19.14 -3.52
N ASN A 36 0.33 17.86 -3.45
CA ASN A 36 1.53 17.38 -4.13
C ASN A 36 1.31 17.21 -5.65
N LEU A 37 0.07 17.11 -6.10
CA LEU A 37 -0.30 17.04 -7.51
C LEU A 37 -1.15 18.27 -7.88
N SER A 38 -0.59 19.46 -7.66
CA SER A 38 -1.29 20.73 -7.87
C SER A 38 -1.63 21.02 -9.32
N ASP A 39 -0.99 20.33 -10.27
CA ASP A 39 -1.26 20.47 -11.71
C ASP A 39 -2.59 19.82 -12.13
N LEU A 40 -3.18 18.99 -11.27
CA LEU A 40 -4.49 18.39 -11.50
C LEU A 40 -5.62 19.32 -11.05
N ASN A 41 -6.67 19.43 -11.87
CA ASN A 41 -7.89 20.14 -11.49
C ASN A 41 -8.77 19.25 -10.61
N TRP A 42 -8.43 19.15 -9.33
CA TRP A 42 -9.14 18.31 -8.36
C TRP A 42 -10.65 18.58 -8.26
N PRO A 43 -11.13 19.84 -8.17
CA PRO A 43 -12.57 20.09 -8.14
C PRO A 43 -13.30 19.53 -9.36
N TYR A 44 -12.72 19.67 -10.56
CA TYR A 44 -13.29 19.12 -11.79
C TYR A 44 -13.29 17.59 -11.79
N MET A 45 -12.16 16.98 -11.41
CA MET A 45 -11.98 15.52 -11.44
C MET A 45 -12.79 14.79 -10.35
N MET A 46 -13.02 15.42 -9.20
CA MET A 46 -13.83 14.85 -8.11
C MET A 46 -15.34 14.95 -8.35
N ASP A 47 -15.77 15.82 -9.26
CA ASP A 47 -17.16 15.95 -9.66
C ASP A 47 -17.56 14.82 -10.60
N ARG A 48 -18.45 13.95 -10.11
CA ARG A 48 -18.94 12.77 -10.84
C ARG A 48 -19.72 13.10 -12.11
N SER A 49 -20.18 14.34 -12.27
CA SER A 49 -20.84 14.78 -13.50
C SER A 49 -19.86 14.94 -14.68
N ASN A 50 -18.56 15.12 -14.39
CA ASN A 50 -17.50 15.25 -15.39
C ASN A 50 -16.81 13.93 -15.74
N GLY A 51 -17.12 12.84 -15.02
CA GLY A 51 -16.51 11.53 -15.18
C GLY A 51 -16.26 10.85 -13.83
N GLU A 52 -15.52 9.75 -13.83
CA GLU A 52 -15.17 9.04 -12.60
C GLU A 52 -13.65 9.06 -12.36
N LEU A 53 -13.25 9.59 -11.21
CA LEU A 53 -11.86 9.58 -10.76
C LEU A 53 -11.58 8.33 -9.94
N LEU A 54 -10.57 7.59 -10.37
CA LEU A 54 -10.10 6.36 -9.72
C LEU A 54 -8.62 6.50 -9.40
N VAL A 55 -8.25 6.19 -8.16
CA VAL A 55 -6.87 6.34 -7.67
C VAL A 55 -6.42 5.01 -7.08
N ASP A 56 -5.29 4.50 -7.58
CA ASP A 56 -4.56 3.42 -6.90
C ASP A 56 -3.76 4.02 -5.74
N VAL A 57 -4.03 3.56 -4.52
CA VAL A 57 -3.49 4.15 -3.29
C VAL A 57 -2.56 3.16 -2.60
N GLY A 58 -1.28 3.53 -2.51
CA GLY A 58 -0.32 2.91 -1.60
C GLY A 58 -0.25 3.68 -0.28
N ILE A 59 -0.52 3.02 0.84
CA ILE A 59 -0.42 3.63 2.17
C ILE A 59 0.77 3.03 2.91
N SER A 60 1.63 3.88 3.46
CA SER A 60 2.77 3.47 4.28
C SER A 60 2.58 3.99 5.70
N PHE A 61 2.73 3.12 6.68
CA PHE A 61 2.68 3.49 8.09
C PHE A 61 4.02 3.22 8.75
N THR A 62 4.50 4.21 9.51
CA THR A 62 5.62 4.01 10.44
C THR A 62 5.02 3.83 11.83
N PRO A 63 5.07 2.64 12.43
CA PRO A 63 4.53 2.40 13.75
C PRO A 63 5.38 3.09 14.82
N HIS A 64 4.73 3.73 15.80
CA HIS A 64 5.40 4.29 16.98
C HIS A 64 5.49 3.24 18.09
N SER A 65 6.30 2.20 17.91
CA SER A 65 6.50 1.16 18.93
C SER A 65 7.97 0.75 19.05
N PRO A 66 8.84 1.64 19.57
CA PRO A 66 10.30 1.57 19.48
C PRO A 66 10.95 0.37 20.19
N ASP A 67 10.16 -0.49 20.84
CA ASP A 67 10.64 -1.66 21.57
C ASP A 67 10.09 -2.99 21.05
N VAL A 68 9.13 -2.97 20.10
CA VAL A 68 8.45 -4.18 19.63
C VAL A 68 8.38 -4.20 18.10
N PRO A 69 8.83 -5.29 17.44
CA PRO A 69 8.56 -5.50 16.03
C PRO A 69 7.04 -5.59 15.80
N VAL A 70 6.52 -4.85 14.84
CA VAL A 70 5.09 -4.89 14.50
C VAL A 70 4.90 -5.22 13.03
N VAL A 71 3.73 -5.78 12.71
CA VAL A 71 3.31 -6.09 11.35
C VAL A 71 2.00 -5.38 11.05
N GLY A 72 1.92 -4.77 9.86
CA GLY A 72 0.68 -4.16 9.37
C GLY A 72 -0.27 -5.24 8.83
N VAL A 73 -1.53 -5.19 9.27
CA VAL A 73 -2.59 -6.06 8.77
C VAL A 73 -3.84 -5.22 8.45
N TRP A 74 -4.54 -5.55 7.37
CA TRP A 74 -5.82 -4.90 7.06
C TRP A 74 -6.95 -5.62 7.77
N ARG A 75 -7.86 -4.85 8.38
CA ARG A 75 -9.12 -5.40 8.89
C ARG A 75 -10.08 -5.66 7.74
N LEU A 76 -10.63 -6.88 7.69
CA LEU A 76 -11.50 -7.31 6.59
C LEU A 76 -12.82 -6.55 6.57
N ASP A 77 -13.40 -6.20 7.72
CA ASP A 77 -14.66 -5.45 7.78
C ASP A 77 -14.56 -4.07 7.13
N ALA A 78 -13.46 -3.35 7.39
CA ALA A 78 -13.16 -2.08 6.75
C ALA A 78 -12.90 -2.24 5.25
N LEU A 79 -12.20 -3.30 4.84
CA LEU A 79 -11.99 -3.59 3.42
C LEU A 79 -13.32 -3.87 2.72
N GLU A 80 -14.12 -4.81 3.23
CA GLU A 80 -15.43 -5.17 2.68
C GLU A 80 -16.34 -3.94 2.54
N ALA A 81 -16.41 -3.09 3.57
CA ALA A 81 -17.17 -1.85 3.52
C ALA A 81 -16.67 -0.92 2.38
N SER A 82 -15.36 -0.79 2.19
CA SER A 82 -14.80 0.03 1.11
C SER A 82 -15.09 -0.54 -0.29
N PHE A 83 -15.09 -1.87 -0.44
CA PHE A 83 -15.42 -2.54 -1.70
C PHE A 83 -16.91 -2.40 -2.02
N GLY A 84 -17.78 -2.55 -1.01
CA GLY A 84 -19.20 -2.28 -1.16
C GLY A 84 -19.48 -0.84 -1.61
N ALA A 85 -18.84 0.15 -0.97
CA ALA A 85 -18.96 1.56 -1.36
C ALA A 85 -18.46 1.84 -2.79
N GLY A 86 -17.46 1.08 -3.25
CA GLY A 86 -16.92 1.16 -4.62
C GLY A 86 -17.79 0.50 -5.70
N GLY A 87 -18.85 -0.23 -5.33
CA GLY A 87 -19.69 -0.96 -6.29
C GLY A 87 -19.06 -2.28 -6.77
N TYR A 88 -18.19 -2.88 -5.96
CA TYR A 88 -17.62 -4.19 -6.24
C TYR A 88 -18.59 -5.30 -5.78
N LYS A 89 -18.44 -6.49 -6.38
CA LYS A 89 -19.10 -7.71 -5.92
C LYS A 89 -18.51 -8.15 -4.59
N ARG A 90 -19.11 -9.17 -3.98
CA ARG A 90 -18.47 -9.89 -2.87
C ARG A 90 -17.16 -10.51 -3.38
N GLY A 91 -16.06 -10.14 -2.75
CA GLY A 91 -14.73 -10.58 -3.13
C GLY A 91 -14.29 -11.88 -2.48
N GLU A 92 -13.15 -12.38 -2.95
CA GLU A 92 -12.38 -13.44 -2.33
C GLU A 92 -11.50 -12.86 -1.21
N ILE A 93 -11.66 -13.43 -0.02
CA ILE A 93 -10.88 -13.05 1.16
C ILE A 93 -9.64 -13.94 1.23
N HIS A 94 -8.49 -13.30 1.42
CA HIS A 94 -7.23 -13.98 1.69
C HIS A 94 -6.80 -13.66 3.13
N HIS A 95 -7.14 -14.56 4.06
CA HIS A 95 -6.80 -14.38 5.47
C HIS A 95 -5.29 -14.38 5.71
N HIS A 96 -4.85 -13.60 6.70
CA HIS A 96 -3.46 -13.63 7.13
C HIS A 96 -3.26 -14.68 8.24
N ASN A 97 -2.73 -15.84 7.88
CA ASN A 97 -2.50 -16.96 8.80
C ASN A 97 -3.78 -17.33 9.60
N THR A 98 -3.71 -17.44 10.93
CA THR A 98 -4.85 -17.76 11.82
C THR A 98 -5.74 -16.55 12.15
N LEU A 99 -5.48 -15.37 11.59
CA LEU A 99 -6.23 -14.15 11.87
C LEU A 99 -7.47 -14.03 10.98
N SER A 100 -8.58 -14.63 11.40
CA SER A 100 -9.83 -14.68 10.62
C SER A 100 -10.46 -13.32 10.28
N ARG A 101 -10.09 -12.24 10.98
CA ARG A 101 -10.62 -10.88 10.74
C ARG A 101 -9.67 -9.98 9.96
N TYR A 102 -8.52 -10.51 9.56
CA TYR A 102 -7.45 -9.74 8.93
C TYR A 102 -6.93 -10.41 7.66
N GLY A 103 -6.53 -9.63 6.67
CA GLY A 103 -6.03 -10.20 5.43
C GLY A 103 -6.01 -9.25 4.25
N ALA A 104 -6.28 -9.81 3.09
CA ALA A 104 -6.43 -9.14 1.81
C ALA A 104 -7.79 -9.47 1.21
N LEU A 105 -8.25 -8.63 0.29
CA LEU A 105 -9.53 -8.79 -0.41
C LEU A 105 -9.33 -8.48 -1.88
N GLN A 106 -9.81 -9.35 -2.73
CA GLN A 106 -9.89 -9.12 -4.17
C GLN A 106 -11.33 -9.29 -4.63
N ALA A 107 -11.85 -8.34 -5.40
CA ALA A 107 -13.20 -8.45 -5.93
C ALA A 107 -13.31 -7.82 -7.32
N GLU A 108 -14.19 -8.41 -8.12
CA GLU A 108 -14.60 -7.86 -9.40
C GLU A 108 -15.56 -6.68 -9.22
N MET A 109 -15.50 -5.74 -10.14
CA MET A 109 -16.49 -4.67 -10.25
C MET A 109 -17.85 -5.24 -10.69
N GLN A 110 -18.96 -4.63 -10.26
CA GLN A 110 -20.27 -4.95 -10.84
C GLN A 110 -20.30 -4.61 -12.34
N GLN A 111 -21.03 -5.40 -13.15
CA GLN A 111 -20.99 -5.30 -14.60
C GLN A 111 -21.35 -3.90 -15.12
N GLU A 112 -22.42 -3.31 -14.60
CA GLU A 112 -22.87 -1.97 -14.99
C GLU A 112 -21.78 -0.91 -14.74
N ARG A 113 -21.16 -0.94 -13.56
CA ARG A 113 -20.10 0.00 -13.21
C ARG A 113 -18.79 -0.28 -13.94
N SER A 114 -18.50 -1.54 -14.23
CA SER A 114 -17.35 -1.95 -15.05
C SER A 114 -17.46 -1.44 -16.49
N GLN A 115 -18.67 -1.41 -17.06
CA GLN A 115 -18.89 -0.84 -18.40
C GLN A 115 -18.68 0.68 -18.44
N GLN A 116 -18.91 1.38 -17.33
CA GLN A 116 -18.71 2.83 -17.23
C GLN A 116 -17.25 3.20 -16.91
N THR A 117 -16.62 2.46 -15.99
CA THR A 117 -15.27 2.77 -15.47
C THR A 117 -14.16 2.02 -16.18
N HIS A 118 -14.51 0.96 -16.92
CA HIS A 118 -13.58 -0.03 -17.48
C HIS A 118 -12.71 -0.76 -16.44
N ILE A 119 -13.03 -0.65 -15.15
CA ILE A 119 -12.35 -1.42 -14.10
C ILE A 119 -12.95 -2.82 -14.03
N ALA A 120 -12.10 -3.83 -14.14
CA ALA A 120 -12.50 -5.22 -14.02
C ALA A 120 -12.51 -5.69 -12.55
N PHE A 121 -11.46 -5.38 -11.79
CA PHE A 121 -11.31 -5.81 -10.40
C PHE A 121 -10.47 -4.83 -9.60
N ARG A 122 -10.52 -4.97 -8.27
CA ARG A 122 -9.65 -4.31 -7.30
C ARG A 122 -9.04 -5.37 -6.39
N SER A 123 -7.78 -5.19 -6.04
CA SER A 123 -7.08 -6.02 -5.06
C SER A 123 -6.48 -5.13 -3.99
N THR A 124 -6.77 -5.43 -2.72
CA THR A 124 -6.13 -4.79 -1.58
C THR A 124 -5.34 -5.83 -0.81
N TYR A 125 -4.05 -5.60 -0.67
CA TYR A 125 -3.13 -6.48 0.04
C TYR A 125 -2.15 -5.65 0.88
N ASN A 126 -1.53 -6.29 1.86
CA ASN A 126 -0.33 -5.74 2.49
C ASN A 126 0.86 -6.26 1.70
N LEU A 127 1.74 -5.37 1.24
CA LEU A 127 3.09 -5.80 0.90
C LEU A 127 3.69 -6.35 2.18
N TYR A 128 4.20 -7.59 2.12
CA TYR A 128 4.84 -8.23 3.27
C TYR A 128 5.79 -7.23 3.93
N TYR A 129 5.71 -7.13 5.25
CA TYR A 129 6.62 -6.32 6.04
C TYR A 129 8.05 -6.75 5.71
N GLU A 130 8.72 -6.03 4.82
CA GLU A 130 10.15 -6.06 4.77
C GLU A 130 10.60 -5.39 6.07
N SER A 131 11.30 -6.10 6.94
CA SER A 131 11.91 -5.50 8.14
C SER A 131 13.08 -4.59 7.77
N ILE A 132 12.97 -3.86 6.66
CA ILE A 132 13.91 -2.85 6.19
C ILE A 132 13.95 -1.65 7.10
N ARG A 133 13.07 -1.55 8.10
CA ARG A 133 13.14 -0.52 9.12
C ARG A 133 12.98 -1.10 10.52
N THR A 134 13.77 -0.59 11.43
CA THR A 134 13.55 -0.76 12.87
C THR A 134 12.26 -0.06 13.28
N ASN A 135 11.80 -0.39 14.46
CA ASN A 135 10.70 0.25 15.15
C ASN A 135 10.87 1.76 15.47
N ASN A 136 12.06 2.33 15.25
CA ASN A 136 12.32 3.77 15.30
C ASN A 136 12.49 4.39 13.89
N ASN A 137 11.98 3.72 12.86
CA ASN A 137 12.00 4.16 11.45
C ASN A 137 13.39 4.31 10.82
N GLN A 138 14.43 3.79 11.47
CA GLN A 138 15.76 3.73 10.87
C GLN A 138 15.79 2.60 9.85
N VAL A 139 16.42 2.84 8.71
CA VAL A 139 16.57 1.81 7.69
C VAL A 139 17.55 0.76 8.20
N ASN A 140 17.06 -0.47 8.35
CA ASN A 140 17.86 -1.65 8.67
C ASN A 140 18.60 -2.20 7.45
N PHE A 141 18.16 -1.85 6.23
CA PHE A 141 18.81 -2.27 5.00
C PHE A 141 20.01 -1.39 4.64
N ALA A 142 21.10 -2.06 4.25
CA ALA A 142 22.18 -1.44 3.52
C ALA A 142 21.61 -0.75 2.28
N SER A 143 22.23 0.37 1.88
CA SER A 143 21.82 1.05 0.65
C SER A 143 21.90 0.09 -0.54
N ASP A 144 21.07 0.28 -1.57
CA ASP A 144 21.15 -0.53 -2.78
C ASP A 144 22.59 -0.57 -3.35
N SER A 145 23.31 0.56 -3.24
CA SER A 145 24.72 0.63 -3.63
C SER A 145 25.61 -0.34 -2.86
N ASP A 146 25.41 -0.45 -1.55
CA ASP A 146 26.17 -1.35 -0.68
C ASP A 146 25.78 -2.81 -0.91
N ALA A 147 24.52 -3.09 -1.21
CA ALA A 147 24.04 -4.43 -1.57
C ALA A 147 24.67 -4.90 -2.89
N TYR A 148 24.68 -4.05 -3.93
CA TYR A 148 25.33 -4.36 -5.20
C TYR A 148 26.84 -4.59 -5.07
N LYS A 149 27.48 -3.92 -4.11
CA LYS A 149 28.92 -4.04 -3.84
C LYS A 149 29.28 -5.15 -2.86
N LEU A 150 28.29 -5.85 -2.29
CA LEU A 150 28.49 -6.77 -1.16
C LEU A 150 29.33 -6.13 -0.05
N ALA A 151 29.06 -4.86 0.24
CA ALA A 151 29.84 -4.11 1.21
C ALA A 151 29.76 -4.77 2.59
N PRO A 152 30.77 -4.61 3.46
CA PRO A 152 30.76 -5.21 4.79
C PRO A 152 29.51 -4.89 5.62
N SER A 153 28.90 -3.71 5.41
CA SER A 153 27.61 -3.33 6.00
C SER A 153 26.48 -4.27 5.61
N TYR A 154 26.33 -4.57 4.32
CA TYR A 154 25.32 -5.50 3.79
C TYR A 154 25.56 -6.94 4.30
N LEU A 155 26.82 -7.41 4.30
CA LEU A 155 27.13 -8.75 4.79
C LEU A 155 26.85 -8.91 6.29
N ALA A 156 27.24 -7.91 7.11
CA ALA A 156 26.95 -7.90 8.54
C ALA A 156 25.44 -7.97 8.82
N GLU A 157 24.65 -7.28 8.00
CA GLU A 157 23.19 -7.29 8.06
C GLU A 157 22.60 -8.66 7.70
N CYS A 158 23.06 -9.29 6.60
CA CYS A 158 22.64 -10.66 6.25
C CYS A 158 22.89 -11.65 7.39
N PHE A 159 24.03 -11.52 8.10
CA PHE A 159 24.33 -12.35 9.26
C PHE A 159 23.41 -12.05 10.46
N GLN A 160 23.05 -10.79 10.69
CA GLN A 160 22.11 -10.41 11.74
C GLN A 160 20.70 -10.96 11.48
N ILE A 161 20.20 -10.84 10.25
CA ILE A 161 18.90 -11.39 9.83
C ILE A 161 18.90 -12.91 10.01
N ARG A 162 19.95 -13.60 9.54
CA ARG A 162 20.11 -15.05 9.75
C ARG A 162 20.06 -15.42 11.23
N ARG A 163 20.70 -14.64 12.10
CA ARG A 163 20.71 -14.88 13.55
C ARG A 163 19.32 -14.72 14.16
N LEU A 164 18.58 -13.66 13.79
CA LEU A 164 17.22 -13.42 14.27
C LEU A 164 16.27 -14.56 13.84
N LEU A 165 16.37 -15.01 12.58
CA LEU A 165 15.58 -16.13 12.07
C LEU A 165 15.88 -17.44 12.82
N MET A 166 17.14 -17.69 13.20
CA MET A 166 17.51 -18.87 13.99
C MET A 166 17.03 -18.80 15.45
N VAL A 167 16.93 -17.61 16.05
CA VAL A 167 16.41 -17.42 17.42
C VAL A 167 14.90 -17.67 17.48
N VAL A 168 14.14 -17.25 16.45
CA VAL A 168 12.70 -17.52 16.35
C VAL A 168 12.43 -19.01 16.15
N GLY A 169 13.25 -19.72 15.38
CA GLY A 169 13.12 -21.17 15.16
C GLY A 169 13.31 -22.02 16.43
N LYS A 170 14.06 -21.55 17.43
CA LYS A 170 14.24 -22.29 18.70
C LYS A 170 13.07 -22.13 19.68
N LYS A 171 12.33 -21.02 19.63
CA LYS A 171 11.16 -20.79 20.52
C LYS A 171 9.91 -21.61 20.15
N HIS A 172 9.93 -22.33 19.03
CA HIS A 172 8.80 -23.14 18.55
C HIS A 172 9.07 -24.65 18.60
N MET A 173 10.13 -25.09 19.28
CA MET A 173 10.45 -26.52 19.51
C MET A 173 10.44 -26.92 20.99
N GLU A 174 9.90 -26.06 21.86
CA GLU A 174 9.53 -26.37 23.25
C GLU A 174 8.00 -26.21 23.39
#